data_AF-A0A4U7DJ03-F1
#
_entry.id   AF-A0A4U7DJ03-F1
#
_cell.length_a   1.000
_cell.length_b   1.000
_cell.length_c   1.000
_cell.angle_alpha   90.00
_cell.angle_beta   90.00
_cell.angle_gamma   90.00
#
_symmetry.space_group_name_H-M   'P 1'
#
loop_
_entity.id
_entity.type
_entity.pdbx_description
1 polymer ?
#
loop_
_entity_poly.entity_id
_entity_poly.type
_entity_poly.pdbx_seq_one_letter_code
_entity_poly.pdbx_strand_id
1 'polypeptide(L)'
;MIRSIEEDGYRPNTEVGHEPASGENAFETAYAHRLEPIVAIGRDGEMQLCEGFHRASIASVLGIDRIPVNVLCRHEEWQRVRDRIATDPSVVRGPDAPIDRRDHPDLRGLLPDASE
;
A
#
# COMPACT_ATOMS: atom_id res chain seq x y z
N MET A 1 1.86 -11.75 7.43
CA MET A 1 0.99 -10.61 7.10
C MET A 1 0.75 -10.54 5.59
N ILE A 2 1.75 -10.21 4.76
CA ILE A 2 1.57 -10.13 3.29
C ILE A 2 1.02 -11.46 2.71
N ARG A 3 1.62 -12.60 3.05
CA ARG A 3 1.16 -13.93 2.59
C ARG A 3 -0.32 -14.22 2.91
N SER A 4 -0.77 -13.90 4.13
CA SER A 4 -2.18 -14.11 4.52
C SER A 4 -3.11 -13.13 3.78
N ILE A 5 -2.65 -11.94 3.39
CA ILE A 5 -3.44 -11.05 2.53
C ILE A 5 -3.58 -11.63 1.11
N GLU A 6 -2.53 -12.29 0.60
CA GLU A 6 -2.55 -12.94 -0.71
C GLU A 6 -3.46 -14.18 -0.71
N GLU A 7 -3.46 -14.96 0.37
CA GLU A 7 -4.23 -16.20 0.50
C GLU A 7 -5.69 -15.96 0.93
N ASP A 8 -5.90 -15.11 1.94
CA ASP A 8 -7.19 -14.93 2.63
C ASP A 8 -7.89 -13.61 2.29
N GLY A 9 -7.19 -12.71 1.57
CA GLY A 9 -7.64 -11.34 1.32
C GLY A 9 -7.31 -10.37 2.46
N TYR A 10 -7.56 -9.08 2.19
CA TYR A 10 -7.33 -8.03 3.18
C TYR A 10 -8.43 -8.02 4.25
N ARG A 11 -8.02 -8.08 5.53
CA ARG A 11 -8.90 -7.89 6.68
C ARG A 11 -8.72 -6.49 7.27
N PRO A 12 -9.73 -5.60 7.20
CA PRO A 12 -9.67 -4.27 7.79
C PRO A 12 -9.44 -4.32 9.30
N ASN A 13 -8.72 -3.34 9.85
CA ASN A 13 -8.54 -3.21 11.30
C ASN A 13 -9.87 -3.18 12.07
N THR A 14 -10.95 -2.70 11.44
CA THR A 14 -12.29 -2.64 12.04
C THR A 14 -12.92 -4.00 12.31
N GLU A 15 -12.52 -5.04 11.58
CA GLU A 15 -13.03 -6.40 11.75
C GLU A 15 -12.26 -7.20 12.81
N VAL A 16 -11.08 -6.71 13.19
CA VAL A 16 -10.33 -7.25 14.33
C VAL A 16 -10.97 -6.65 15.56
N GLY A 17 -11.84 -7.38 16.27
CA GLY A 17 -12.56 -6.87 17.43
C GLY A 17 -11.63 -6.13 18.40
N HIS A 18 -11.76 -4.80 18.47
CA HIS A 18 -11.04 -3.99 19.44
C HIS A 18 -11.82 -4.05 20.77
N GLU A 19 -11.10 -4.03 21.89
CA GLU A 19 -11.77 -3.87 23.18
C GLU A 19 -12.60 -2.58 23.18
N PRO A 20 -13.83 -2.61 23.73
CA PRO A 20 -14.64 -1.43 23.85
C PRO A 20 -13.91 -0.40 24.71
N ALA A 21 -14.18 0.89 24.47
CA ALA A 21 -13.59 1.95 25.25
C ALA A 21 -13.84 1.72 26.75
N SER A 22 -12.77 1.76 27.53
CA SER A 22 -12.84 1.69 28.99
C SER A 22 -13.60 2.90 29.56
N GLY A 23 -14.11 2.75 30.79
CA GLY A 23 -14.76 3.87 31.50
C GLY A 23 -13.80 5.03 31.80
N GLU A 24 -12.49 4.80 31.73
CA GLU A 24 -11.44 5.80 31.98
C GLU A 24 -11.14 6.65 30.75
N ASN A 25 -11.35 6.11 29.55
CA ASN A 25 -11.12 6.82 28.30
C ASN A 25 -12.16 6.46 27.22
N ALA A 26 -13.25 7.23 27.19
CA ALA A 26 -14.33 7.09 26.21
C ALA A 26 -13.90 7.24 24.73
N PHE A 27 -12.67 7.66 24.45
CA PHE A 27 -12.14 7.84 23.09
C PHE A 27 -11.25 6.69 22.61
N GLU A 28 -11.06 5.62 23.39
CA GLU A 28 -10.20 4.48 23.01
C GLU A 28 -10.60 3.86 21.65
N THR A 29 -11.89 3.78 21.36
CA THR A 29 -12.39 3.25 20.08
C THR A 29 -12.32 4.24 18.92
N ALA A 30 -12.09 5.53 19.19
CA ALA A 30 -12.03 6.56 18.15
C ALA A 30 -10.84 6.38 17.17
N TYR A 31 -9.87 5.53 17.53
CA TYR A 31 -8.67 5.26 16.73
C TYR A 31 -8.75 3.98 15.90
N ALA A 32 -9.70 3.07 16.17
CA ALA A 32 -9.77 1.75 15.54
C ALA A 32 -9.94 1.81 14.00
N HIS A 33 -10.54 2.88 13.49
CA HIS A 33 -10.77 3.08 12.05
C HIS A 33 -9.62 3.82 11.32
N ARG A 34 -8.60 4.34 12.05
CA ARG A 34 -7.67 5.35 11.50
C ARG A 34 -6.21 4.93 11.36
N LEU A 35 -5.85 3.74 11.85
CA LEU A 35 -4.44 3.36 11.86
C LEU A 35 -3.97 2.71 10.57
N GLU A 36 -4.84 2.40 9.61
CA GLU A 36 -4.40 1.78 8.36
C GLU A 36 -3.43 2.70 7.61
N PRO A 37 -2.26 2.18 7.21
CA PRO A 37 -1.37 2.90 6.31
C PRO A 37 -2.08 3.13 4.97
N ILE A 38 -2.28 4.40 4.63
CA ILE A 38 -2.90 4.80 3.36
C ILE A 38 -1.88 5.60 2.58
N VAL A 39 -1.73 5.31 1.29
CA VAL A 39 -0.84 6.03 0.38
C VAL A 39 -1.58 6.61 -0.82
N ALA A 40 -1.09 7.74 -1.31
CA ALA A 40 -1.36 8.21 -2.66
C ALA A 40 -0.14 7.92 -3.55
N ILE A 41 -0.37 7.63 -4.83
CA ILE A 41 0.70 7.45 -5.80
C ILE A 41 0.72 8.65 -6.74
N GLY A 42 1.85 9.35 -6.76
CA GLY A 42 2.07 10.53 -7.57
C GLY A 42 2.32 10.22 -9.03
N ARG A 43 2.72 11.24 -9.79
CA ARG A 43 2.77 11.21 -11.26
C ARG A 43 3.74 10.15 -11.78
N ASP A 44 4.90 10.08 -11.14
CA ASP A 44 6.03 9.28 -11.59
C ASP A 44 6.16 7.96 -10.81
N GLY A 45 5.14 7.63 -10.01
CA GLY A 45 5.12 6.47 -9.14
C GLY A 45 5.62 6.76 -7.73
N GLU A 46 5.88 8.01 -7.34
CA GLU A 46 6.25 8.31 -5.96
C GLU A 46 5.10 7.96 -5.00
N MET A 47 5.41 7.23 -3.92
CA MET A 47 4.42 6.90 -2.89
C MET A 47 4.46 7.95 -1.78
N GLN A 48 3.31 8.55 -1.50
CA GLN A 48 3.13 9.50 -0.40
C GLN A 48 2.23 8.88 0.68
N LEU A 49 2.77 8.76 1.90
CA LEU A 49 1.97 8.34 3.07
C LEU A 49 0.97 9.45 3.44
N CYS A 50 -0.31 9.09 3.43
CA CYS A 50 -1.42 9.98 3.75
C CYS A 50 -1.93 9.75 5.18
N GLU A 51 -1.98 8.49 5.63
CA GLU A 51 -2.46 8.10 6.96
C GLU A 51 -1.68 6.89 7.49
N GLY A 52 -1.89 6.54 8.76
CA GLY A 52 -1.24 5.39 9.40
C GLY A 52 0.21 5.64 9.82
N PHE A 53 0.57 6.91 10.05
CA PHE A 53 1.91 7.34 10.48
C PHE A 53 2.46 6.55 11.67
N HIS A 54 1.62 6.22 12.65
CA HIS A 54 2.06 5.42 13.81
C HIS A 54 2.56 4.03 13.39
N ARG A 55 1.81 3.32 12.53
CA ARG A 55 2.20 1.97 12.07
C ARG A 55 3.42 2.04 11.15
N ALA A 56 3.51 3.04 10.29
CA ALA A 56 4.69 3.26 9.46
C ALA A 56 5.95 3.54 10.31
N SER A 57 5.85 4.40 11.32
CA SER A 57 6.94 4.71 12.24
C SER A 57 7.37 3.48 13.07
N ILE A 58 6.40 2.71 13.60
CA ILE A 58 6.70 1.46 14.32
C ILE A 58 7.43 0.48 13.41
N ALA A 59 6.95 0.29 12.18
CA ALA A 59 7.60 -0.60 11.21
C ALA A 59 9.04 -0.16 10.91
N SER A 60 9.26 1.15 10.75
CA SER A 60 10.60 1.71 10.54
C SER A 60 11.52 1.46 11.73
N VAL A 61 11.07 1.73 12.96
CA VAL A 61 11.86 1.51 14.19
C VAL A 61 12.20 0.03 14.39
N LEU A 62 11.27 -0.87 14.05
CA LEU A 62 11.46 -2.31 14.15
C LEU A 62 12.27 -2.94 13.00
N GLY A 63 12.64 -2.15 11.99
CA GLY A 63 13.36 -2.66 10.82
C GLY A 63 12.53 -3.61 9.96
N ILE A 64 11.21 -3.40 9.90
CA ILE A 64 10.33 -4.18 9.02
C ILE A 64 10.47 -3.65 7.59
N ASP A 65 11.01 -4.48 6.70
CA ASP A 65 11.33 -4.07 5.32
C ASP A 65 10.10 -3.63 4.50
N ARG A 66 8.92 -4.22 4.76
CA ARG A 66 7.70 -4.00 3.98
C ARG A 66 6.46 -4.12 4.84
N ILE A 67 5.51 -3.21 4.64
CA ILE A 67 4.18 -3.25 5.25
C ILE A 67 3.10 -3.19 4.16
N PRO A 68 1.93 -3.81 4.38
CA PRO A 68 0.77 -3.58 3.52
C PRO A 68 0.25 -2.16 3.71
N VAL A 69 -0.22 -1.57 2.62
CA VAL A 69 -0.82 -0.22 2.58
C VAL A 69 -2.05 -0.25 1.67
N ASN A 70 -3.00 0.63 1.93
CA ASN A 70 -4.11 0.88 1.01
C ASN A 70 -3.77 2.04 0.05
N VAL A 71 -4.04 1.87 -1.24
CA VAL A 71 -3.87 2.96 -2.22
C VAL A 71 -5.18 3.76 -2.29
N LEU A 72 -5.17 4.99 -1.80
CA LEU A 72 -6.32 5.90 -1.82
C LEU A 72 -6.62 6.40 -3.23
N CYS A 73 -5.59 6.90 -3.90
CA CYS A 73 -5.68 7.41 -5.25
C CYS A 73 -4.34 7.29 -5.97
N ARG A 74 -4.42 7.37 -7.29
CA ARG A 74 -3.28 7.40 -8.20
C ARG A 74 -3.40 8.66 -9.05
N HIS A 75 -2.28 9.32 -9.31
CA HIS A 75 -2.23 10.38 -10.30
C HIS A 75 -2.62 9.81 -11.68
N GLU A 76 -3.33 10.60 -12.48
CA GLU A 76 -3.84 10.13 -13.77
C GLU A 76 -2.74 9.69 -14.75
N GLU A 77 -1.59 10.36 -14.75
CA GLU A 77 -0.45 9.96 -15.59
C GLU A 77 0.15 8.62 -15.15
N TRP A 78 0.21 8.34 -13.85
CA TRP A 78 0.64 7.03 -13.35
C TRP A 78 -0.37 5.95 -13.76
N GLN A 79 -1.67 6.23 -13.64
CA GLN A 79 -2.69 5.29 -14.09
C GLN A 79 -2.54 4.97 -15.59
N ARG A 80 -2.27 5.95 -16.45
CA ARG A 80 -1.97 5.73 -17.87
C ARG A 80 -0.72 4.85 -18.09
N VAL A 81 0.28 4.93 -17.22
CA VAL A 81 1.43 4.00 -17.25
C VAL A 81 0.96 2.58 -16.93
N ARG A 82 0.17 2.39 -15.86
CA ARG A 82 -0.36 1.07 -15.50
C ARG A 82 -1.21 0.47 -16.61
N ASP A 83 -2.10 1.25 -17.22
CA ASP A 83 -3.02 0.78 -18.27
C ASP A 83 -2.24 0.31 -19.51
N ARG A 84 -1.16 1.02 -19.86
CA ARG A 84 -0.24 0.60 -20.93
C ARG A 84 0.45 -0.71 -20.59
N ILE A 85 0.98 -0.85 -19.37
CA ILE A 85 1.65 -2.08 -18.91
C ILE A 85 0.67 -3.26 -18.87
N ALA A 86 -0.57 -3.03 -18.42
CA ALA A 86 -1.61 -4.05 -18.42
C ALA A 86 -1.97 -4.53 -19.83
N THR A 87 -1.86 -3.65 -20.83
CA THR A 87 -2.10 -3.98 -22.24
C THR A 87 -0.90 -4.66 -22.88
N ASP A 88 0.30 -4.19 -22.58
CA ASP A 88 1.57 -4.70 -23.10
C ASP A 88 2.64 -4.62 -22.00
N PRO A 89 2.90 -5.73 -21.28
CA PRO A 89 3.87 -5.74 -20.18
C PRO A 89 5.30 -5.37 -20.59
N SER A 90 5.65 -5.46 -21.88
CA SER A 90 6.99 -5.09 -22.37
C SER A 90 7.31 -3.60 -22.20
N VAL A 91 6.27 -2.74 -22.13
CA VAL A 91 6.40 -1.28 -21.99
C VAL A 91 6.77 -0.82 -20.57
N VAL A 92 6.90 -1.75 -19.61
CA VAL A 92 7.48 -1.46 -18.28
C VAL A 92 8.87 -0.83 -18.43
N ARG A 93 9.57 -1.13 -19.53
CA ARG A 93 10.82 -0.54 -20.01
C ARG A 93 10.56 0.79 -20.75
N GLY A 94 10.07 1.80 -20.05
CA GLY A 94 9.94 3.16 -20.59
C GLY A 94 11.16 4.05 -20.31
N PRO A 95 11.33 5.16 -21.05
CA PRO A 95 12.43 6.10 -20.81
C PRO A 95 12.39 6.68 -19.39
N ASP A 96 13.58 6.85 -18.82
CA ASP A 96 13.98 7.47 -17.53
C ASP A 96 12.84 8.00 -16.66
N ALA A 97 12.07 7.09 -16.06
CA ALA A 97 11.29 7.45 -14.88
C ALA A 97 12.23 7.47 -13.67
N PRO A 98 12.05 8.39 -12.71
CA PRO A 98 12.88 8.45 -11.50
C PRO A 98 12.81 7.18 -10.64
N ILE A 99 11.85 6.30 -10.89
CA ILE A 99 11.64 5.04 -10.19
C ILE A 99 11.66 3.88 -11.21
N ASP A 100 12.40 2.81 -10.92
CA ASP A 100 12.34 1.59 -11.72
C ASP A 100 10.95 0.95 -11.60
N ARG A 101 10.21 0.97 -12.70
CA ARG A 101 8.84 0.46 -12.78
C ARG A 101 8.74 -1.04 -12.52
N ARG A 102 9.82 -1.82 -12.69
CA ARG A 102 9.81 -3.25 -12.34
C ARG A 102 9.57 -3.49 -10.85
N ASP A 103 10.18 -2.66 -10.03
CA ASP A 103 10.24 -2.88 -8.60
C ASP A 103 9.07 -2.20 -7.87
N HIS A 104 8.31 -1.38 -8.60
CA HIS A 104 7.20 -0.63 -8.04
C HIS A 104 6.07 -1.57 -7.58
N PRO A 105 5.68 -1.55 -6.29
CA PRO A 105 4.73 -2.51 -5.72
C PRO A 105 3.34 -2.47 -6.37
N ASP A 106 2.91 -1.30 -6.84
CA ASP A 106 1.62 -1.10 -7.52
C ASP A 106 1.51 -1.74 -8.92
N LEU A 107 2.64 -2.25 -9.46
CA LEU A 107 2.71 -2.91 -10.77
C LEU A 107 2.86 -4.44 -10.67
N ARG A 108 3.10 -5.00 -9.47
CA ARG A 108 3.38 -6.45 -9.30
C ARG A 108 2.31 -7.36 -9.88
N GLY A 109 1.03 -7.01 -9.74
CA GLY A 109 -0.09 -7.80 -10.30
C GLY A 109 -0.31 -7.62 -11.81
N LEU A 110 0.45 -6.76 -12.48
CA LEU A 110 0.37 -6.53 -13.93
C LEU A 110 1.55 -7.13 -14.69
N LEU A 111 2.65 -7.40 -14.00
CA LEU A 111 3.84 -7.97 -14.59
C LEU A 111 3.76 -9.50 -14.46
N PRO A 112 4.21 -10.26 -15.46
CA PRO A 112 4.38 -11.70 -15.29
C PRO A 112 5.34 -11.95 -14.13
N ASP A 113 5.10 -13.00 -13.36
CA ASP A 113 6.05 -13.46 -12.35
C ASP A 113 7.42 -13.58 -13.02
N ALA A 114 8.45 -13.02 -12.38
CA ALA A 114 9.80 -13.20 -12.86
C ALA A 114 10.10 -14.69 -12.74
N SER A 115 10.05 -15.41 -13.87
CA SER A 115 10.52 -16.80 -13.93
C SER A 115 11.96 -16.82 -13.40
N GLU A 116 12.16 -17.59 -12.32
CA GLU A 116 13.49 -17.91 -11.77
C GLU A 116 14.36 -18.67 -12.79
#